data_AF-A0A496MYS6-F1
#
_entry.id   AF-A0A496MYS6-F1
#
_cell.length_a   1.000
_cell.length_b   1.000
_cell.length_c   1.000
_cell.angle_alpha   90.00
_cell.angle_beta   90.00
_cell.angle_gamma   90.00
#
_symmetry.space_group_name_H-M   'P 1'
#
loop_
_entity.id
_entity.type
_entity.pdbx_description
1 polymer ?
#
loop_
_entity_poly.entity_id
_entity_poly.type
_entity_poly.pdbx_seq_one_letter_code
_entity_poly.pdbx_strand_id
1 'polypeptide(L)'
;MYFLQLLALVDPTDSNVKAWNGWKKKQLDEARAELVAHDLVVEGKRTGAGRTVFLPGAWWEARSGSMPVEAWKSNFYLIRYRERCESTVRWCPPTEPFDQLFQTVWGRWLAGDRPSFDPLTTKKYRR
;
A
#
# COMPACT_ATOMS: atom_id res chain seq x y z
N MET A 1 -7.16 -13.09 -1.15
CA MET A 1 -5.88 -13.04 -0.38
C MET A 1 -4.95 -11.92 -0.85
N TYR A 2 -4.69 -11.76 -2.15
CA TYR A 2 -3.75 -10.75 -2.67
C TYR A 2 -4.08 -9.31 -2.29
N PHE A 3 -5.35 -8.91 -2.36
CA PHE A 3 -5.77 -7.58 -1.92
C PHE A 3 -5.37 -7.27 -0.47
N LEU A 4 -5.58 -8.23 0.43
CA LEU A 4 -5.24 -8.06 1.84
C LEU A 4 -3.73 -7.96 2.07
N GLN A 5 -2.91 -8.65 1.26
CA GLN A 5 -1.46 -8.47 1.27
C GLN A 5 -1.04 -7.08 0.80
N LEU A 6 -1.69 -6.54 -0.24
CA LEU A 6 -1.46 -5.16 -0.69
C LEU A 6 -1.91 -4.14 0.35
N LEU A 7 -3.00 -4.43 1.08
CA LEU A 7 -3.57 -3.54 2.08
C LEU A 7 -2.72 -3.47 3.35
N ALA A 8 -2.19 -4.61 3.81
CA ALA A 8 -1.51 -4.72 5.10
C ALA A 8 0.02 -4.57 5.02
N LEU A 9 0.67 -5.12 4.00
CA LEU A 9 2.14 -5.24 4.00
C LEU A 9 2.83 -3.97 3.48
N VAL A 10 3.94 -3.59 4.11
CA VAL A 10 4.74 -2.41 3.72
C VAL A 10 5.42 -2.58 2.35
N ASP A 11 5.94 -3.79 2.05
CA ASP A 11 6.70 -4.06 0.82
C ASP A 11 6.23 -5.33 0.04
N PRO A 12 4.98 -5.35 -0.46
CA PRO A 12 4.46 -6.45 -1.27
C PRO A 12 4.93 -6.31 -2.72
N THR A 13 6.24 -6.42 -2.98
CA THR A 13 6.77 -6.49 -4.35
C THR A 13 6.20 -7.68 -5.11
N ASP A 14 6.21 -7.62 -6.44
CA ASP A 14 5.74 -8.72 -7.28
C ASP A 14 6.51 -10.02 -7.03
N SER A 15 7.81 -9.90 -6.78
CA SER A 15 8.67 -11.03 -6.45
C SER A 15 8.27 -11.66 -5.11
N ASN A 16 8.04 -10.84 -4.08
CA ASN A 16 7.62 -11.32 -2.76
C ASN A 16 6.25 -11.99 -2.81
N VAL A 17 5.26 -11.33 -3.42
CA VAL A 17 3.90 -11.86 -3.54
C VAL A 17 3.87 -13.18 -4.30
N LYS A 18 4.62 -13.30 -5.40
CA LYS A 18 4.74 -14.58 -6.11
C LYS A 18 5.37 -15.66 -5.24
N ALA A 19 6.43 -15.34 -4.51
CA ALA A 19 7.10 -16.28 -3.64
C ALA A 19 6.18 -16.77 -2.51
N TRP A 20 5.52 -15.86 -1.81
CA TRP A 20 4.63 -16.19 -0.68
C TRP A 20 3.40 -16.98 -1.10
N ASN A 21 2.83 -16.67 -2.27
CA ASN A 21 1.62 -17.33 -2.76
C ASN A 21 1.91 -18.54 -3.66
N GLY A 22 3.16 -18.83 -3.98
CA GLY A 22 3.53 -19.87 -4.94
C GLY A 22 3.01 -19.58 -6.35
N TRP A 23 2.91 -18.31 -6.74
CA TRP A 23 2.27 -17.89 -7.98
C TRP A 23 3.24 -17.76 -9.15
N LYS A 24 2.74 -18.13 -10.33
CA LYS A 24 3.32 -17.77 -11.63
C LYS A 24 2.87 -16.37 -12.04
N LYS A 25 3.58 -15.78 -13.00
CA LYS A 25 3.27 -14.44 -13.55
C LYS A 25 1.79 -14.31 -13.96
N LYS A 26 1.26 -15.28 -14.71
CA LYS A 26 -0.13 -15.27 -15.19
C LYS A 26 -1.15 -15.13 -14.05
N GLN A 27 -0.96 -15.85 -12.94
CA GLN A 27 -1.87 -15.81 -11.78
C GLN A 27 -1.82 -14.45 -11.08
N LEU A 28 -0.64 -13.83 -10.98
CA LEU A 28 -0.51 -12.48 -10.44
C LEU A 28 -1.20 -11.45 -11.35
N ASP A 29 -1.03 -11.57 -12.67
CA ASP A 29 -1.64 -10.65 -13.64
C ASP A 29 -3.18 -10.77 -13.64
N GLU A 30 -3.72 -12.00 -13.56
CA GLU A 30 -5.16 -12.24 -13.40
C GLU A 30 -5.70 -11.61 -12.11
N ALA A 31 -5.01 -11.84 -10.99
CA ALA A 31 -5.41 -11.27 -9.70
C ALA A 31 -5.37 -9.73 -9.71
N ARG A 32 -4.39 -9.11 -10.39
CA ARG A 32 -4.37 -7.65 -10.54
C ARG A 32 -5.53 -7.13 -11.35
N ALA A 33 -5.81 -7.77 -12.49
CA ALA A 33 -6.89 -7.36 -13.37
C ALA A 33 -8.24 -7.35 -12.63
N GLU A 34 -8.49 -8.38 -11.79
CA GLU A 34 -9.68 -8.43 -10.93
C GLU A 34 -9.72 -7.26 -9.94
N LEU A 35 -8.62 -6.96 -9.24
CA LEU A 35 -8.58 -5.86 -8.27
C LEU A 35 -8.76 -4.49 -8.90
N VAL A 36 -8.20 -4.28 -10.10
CA VAL A 36 -8.39 -3.04 -10.87
C VAL A 36 -9.84 -2.92 -11.36
N ALA A 37 -10.43 -4.01 -11.86
CA ALA A 37 -11.82 -4.01 -12.31
C ALA A 37 -12.84 -3.71 -11.19
N HIS A 38 -12.47 -3.95 -9.94
CA HIS A 38 -13.28 -3.62 -8.76
C HIS A 38 -12.90 -2.28 -8.10
N ASP A 39 -12.06 -1.47 -8.74
CA ASP A 39 -11.57 -0.17 -8.22
C ASP A 39 -10.94 -0.26 -6.81
N LEU A 40 -10.43 -1.43 -6.44
CA LEU A 40 -9.79 -1.67 -5.14
C LEU A 40 -8.34 -1.17 -5.11
N VAL A 41 -7.71 -1.12 -6.29
CA VAL A 41 -6.33 -0.68 -6.50
C VAL A 41 -6.25 0.17 -7.76
N VAL A 42 -5.19 0.97 -7.86
CA VAL A 42 -4.87 1.77 -9.04
C VAL A 42 -3.58 1.30 -9.67
N GLU A 43 -3.53 1.33 -11.00
CA GLU A 43 -2.30 1.08 -11.74
C GLU A 43 -1.38 2.30 -11.70
N GLY A 44 -0.08 2.08 -11.64
CA GLY A 44 0.89 3.15 -11.67
C GLY A 44 2.33 2.67 -11.66
N LYS A 45 3.25 3.62 -11.66
CA LYS A 45 4.68 3.36 -11.51
C LYS A 45 5.22 4.20 -10.37
N ARG A 46 5.83 3.52 -9.39
CA ARG A 46 6.49 4.14 -8.24
C ARG A 46 7.92 3.61 -8.14
N THR A 47 8.87 4.52 -8.02
CA THR A 47 10.29 4.17 -7.92
C THR A 47 10.54 3.31 -6.68
N GLY A 48 11.19 2.15 -6.88
CA GLY A 48 11.54 1.23 -5.79
C GLY A 48 10.42 0.32 -5.29
N ALA A 49 9.19 0.43 -5.80
CA ALA A 49 8.07 -0.38 -5.30
C ALA A 49 8.03 -1.83 -5.83
N GLY A 50 8.71 -2.12 -6.96
CA GLY A 50 8.77 -3.46 -7.54
C GLY A 50 7.40 -4.07 -7.91
N ARG A 51 6.38 -3.24 -8.13
CA ARG A 51 5.01 -3.62 -8.50
C ARG A 51 4.33 -2.55 -9.35
N THR A 52 3.20 -2.89 -9.95
CA THR A 52 2.43 -2.02 -10.85
C THR A 52 1.06 -1.60 -10.32
N VAL A 53 0.59 -2.17 -9.21
CA VAL A 53 -0.68 -1.82 -8.57
C VAL A 53 -0.47 -1.28 -7.16
N PHE A 54 -1.28 -0.32 -6.77
CA PHE A 54 -1.16 0.43 -5.51
C PHE A 54 -2.52 0.68 -4.89
N LEU A 55 -2.56 0.88 -3.57
CA LEU A 55 -3.77 1.36 -2.92
C LEU A 55 -4.10 2.79 -3.40
N PRO A 56 -5.38 3.16 -3.54
CA PRO A 56 -5.77 4.54 -3.80
C PRO A 56 -5.26 5.44 -2.67
N GLY A 57 -4.61 6.55 -3.02
CA GLY A 57 -4.10 7.49 -2.03
C GLY A 57 -2.66 7.96 -2.25
N ALA A 58 -2.14 8.67 -1.25
CA ALA A 58 -0.82 9.28 -1.31
C ALA A 58 0.31 8.24 -1.28
N TRP A 59 1.32 8.45 -2.12
CA TRP A 59 2.57 7.71 -2.10
C TRP A 59 3.64 8.57 -1.43
N TRP A 60 4.28 8.05 -0.38
CA TRP A 60 5.37 8.73 0.30
C TRP A 60 6.71 8.22 -0.23
N GLU A 61 7.42 9.09 -0.95
CA GLU A 61 8.81 8.83 -1.34
C GLU A 61 9.72 8.79 -0.12
N ALA A 62 10.72 7.91 -0.15
CA ALA A 62 11.64 7.74 0.96
C ALA A 62 12.88 8.62 0.87
N ARG A 63 13.42 8.93 2.05
CA ARG A 63 14.80 9.38 2.20
C ARG A 63 15.75 8.17 2.11
N SER A 64 17.02 8.42 1.79
CA SER A 64 18.06 7.38 1.83
C SER A 64 18.03 6.59 3.14
N GLY A 65 18.01 5.27 3.06
CA GLY A 65 17.94 4.36 4.22
C GLY A 65 16.53 4.05 4.75
N SER A 66 15.48 4.63 4.18
CA SER A 66 14.07 4.32 4.48
C SER A 66 13.37 3.66 3.28
N MET A 67 12.21 3.03 3.51
CA MET A 67 11.41 2.42 2.44
C MET A 67 10.26 3.34 2.03
N PRO A 68 10.01 3.54 0.72
CA PRO A 68 8.85 4.30 0.27
C PRO A 68 7.58 3.48 0.48
N VAL A 69 6.46 4.13 0.78
CA VAL A 69 5.24 3.44 1.23
C VAL A 69 3.98 4.19 0.83
N GLU A 70 2.86 3.48 0.66
CA GLU A 70 1.54 4.10 0.66
C GLU A 70 1.23 4.73 2.04
N ALA A 71 0.82 5.99 2.06
CA ALA A 71 0.55 6.75 3.29
C ALA A 71 -0.42 6.02 4.23
N TRP A 72 -1.44 5.36 3.66
CA TRP A 72 -2.40 4.52 4.39
C TRP A 72 -1.74 3.52 5.34
N LYS A 73 -0.66 2.87 4.91
CA LYS A 73 0.00 1.82 5.68
C LYS A 73 0.76 2.37 6.88
N SER A 74 1.13 3.65 6.87
CA SER A 74 1.86 4.26 7.99
C SER A 74 1.13 4.11 9.35
N ASN A 75 -0.18 3.92 9.33
CA ASN A 75 -0.98 3.63 10.52
C ASN A 75 -0.56 2.35 11.27
N PHE A 76 0.11 1.40 10.61
CA PHE A 76 0.43 0.08 11.16
C PHE A 76 1.94 -0.17 11.29
N TYR A 77 2.75 0.83 10.99
CA TYR A 77 4.20 0.73 10.94
C TYR A 77 4.82 1.91 11.66
N LEU A 78 6.03 1.73 12.21
CA LEU A 78 6.79 2.82 12.84
C LEU A 78 7.42 3.78 11.81
N ILE A 79 6.59 4.35 10.94
CA ILE A 79 6.95 5.24 9.84
C ILE A 79 6.35 6.62 10.11
N ARG A 80 7.13 7.67 9.88
CA ARG A 80 6.66 9.06 9.98
C ARG A 80 6.87 9.78 8.66
N TYR A 81 5.98 10.74 8.39
CA TYR A 81 6.16 11.69 7.30
C TYR A 81 6.63 13.03 7.86
N ARG A 82 7.69 13.58 7.26
CA ARG A 82 8.13 14.97 7.47
C ARG A 82 8.09 15.69 6.12
N GLU A 83 9.17 15.56 5.36
CA GLU A 83 9.25 15.95 3.94
C GLU A 83 9.27 14.71 3.03
N ARG A 84 9.79 13.61 3.57
CA ARG A 84 9.85 12.29 2.96
C ARG A 84 9.51 11.25 4.02
N CYS A 85 9.19 10.04 3.57
CA CYS A 85 9.02 8.87 4.42
C CYS A 85 10.34 8.59 5.18
N GLU A 86 10.25 8.55 6.51
CA GLU A 86 11.32 8.16 7.40
C GLU A 86 10.90 7.00 8.30
N SER A 87 11.65 5.91 8.23
CA SER A 87 11.50 4.75 9.11
C SER A 87 12.10 5.06 10.49
N THR A 88 11.34 4.86 11.56
CA THR A 88 11.84 5.11 12.94
C THR A 88 12.84 4.03 13.36
N VAL A 89 12.64 2.80 12.90
CA VAL A 89 13.52 1.65 13.14
C VAL A 89 13.86 1.01 11.78
N ARG A 90 15.05 0.41 11.70
CA ARG A 90 15.48 -0.37 10.54
C ARG A 90 14.42 -1.45 10.23
N TRP A 91 14.14 -1.67 8.95
CA TRP A 91 13.18 -2.64 8.44
C TRP A 91 11.69 -2.34 8.63
N CYS A 92 11.31 -1.23 9.26
CA CYS A 92 9.90 -0.86 9.47
C CYS A 92 9.04 -2.03 9.98
N PRO A 93 9.31 -2.56 11.19
CA PRO A 93 8.46 -3.62 11.73
C PRO A 93 7.02 -3.10 11.90
N PRO A 94 6.01 -3.96 11.71
CA PRO A 94 4.63 -3.61 12.04
C PRO A 94 4.51 -3.36 13.54
N THR A 95 3.51 -2.56 13.93
CA THR A 95 3.21 -2.27 15.34
C THR A 95 2.57 -3.45 16.07
N GLU A 96 2.10 -4.45 15.31
CA GLU A 96 1.44 -5.66 15.79
C GLU A 96 2.02 -6.90 15.07
N PRO A 97 1.94 -8.09 15.68
CA PRO A 97 2.18 -9.36 15.00
C PRO A 97 1.36 -9.51 13.72
N PHE A 98 1.86 -10.25 12.72
CA PHE A 98 1.22 -10.34 11.40
C PHE A 98 -0.21 -10.92 11.44
N ASP A 99 -0.46 -11.91 12.28
CA ASP A 99 -1.78 -12.51 12.48
C ASP A 99 -2.81 -11.50 12.97
N GLN A 100 -2.40 -10.57 13.84
CA GLN A 100 -3.23 -9.47 14.32
C GLN A 100 -3.34 -8.36 13.29
N LEU A 101 -2.21 -7.98 12.66
CA LEU A 101 -2.16 -6.93 11.64
C LEU A 101 -3.20 -7.14 10.53
N PHE A 102 -3.29 -8.36 9.99
CA PHE A 102 -4.24 -8.65 8.93
C PHE A 102 -5.70 -8.50 9.38
N GLN A 103 -6.01 -8.88 10.61
CA GLN A 103 -7.35 -8.71 11.20
C GLN A 103 -7.67 -7.24 11.45
N THR A 104 -6.73 -6.50 12.05
CA THR A 104 -6.86 -5.06 12.32
C THR A 104 -7.10 -4.27 11.04
N VAL A 105 -6.29 -4.52 10.02
CA VAL A 105 -6.40 -3.87 8.70
C VAL A 105 -7.73 -4.19 8.02
N TRP A 106 -8.16 -5.46 8.06
CA TRP A 106 -9.44 -5.86 7.48
C TRP A 106 -10.63 -5.29 8.24
N GLY A 107 -10.54 -5.21 9.58
CA GLY A 107 -11.55 -4.58 10.43
C GLY A 107 -11.77 -3.11 10.06
N ARG A 108 -10.70 -2.33 9.87
CA ARG A 108 -10.79 -0.93 9.41
C ARG A 108 -11.45 -0.81 8.04
N TRP A 109 -11.06 -1.68 7.10
CA TRP A 109 -11.67 -1.70 5.76
C TRP A 109 -13.18 -1.96 5.80
N LEU A 110 -13.62 -2.93 6.61
CA LEU A 110 -15.04 -3.24 6.82
C LEU A 110 -15.79 -2.10 7.51
N ALA A 111 -15.14 -1.38 8.42
CA ALA A 111 -15.69 -0.19 9.07
C ALA A 111 -15.80 1.04 8.14
N GLY A 112 -15.37 0.92 6.87
CA GLY A 112 -15.43 1.99 5.89
C GLY A 112 -14.22 2.93 5.90
N ASP A 113 -13.27 2.69 6.80
CA ASP A 113 -11.99 3.39 6.80
C ASP A 113 -11.10 2.75 5.74
N ARG A 114 -11.03 3.38 4.56
CA ARG A 114 -10.42 2.83 3.36
C ARG A 114 -9.35 3.77 2.80
N PRO A 115 -8.27 3.23 2.21
CA PRO A 115 -7.34 4.00 1.42
C PRO A 115 -8.10 4.72 0.29
N SER A 116 -7.98 6.04 0.27
CA SER A 116 -8.59 6.91 -0.73
C SER A 116 -7.64 8.05 -1.06
N PHE A 117 -7.81 8.62 -2.25
CA PHE A 117 -7.18 9.91 -2.55
C PHE A 117 -7.88 10.99 -1.74
N ASP A 118 -7.11 11.95 -1.24
CA ASP A 118 -7.70 13.15 -0.66
C ASP A 118 -8.67 13.76 -1.67
N PRO A 119 -9.86 14.20 -1.21
CA PRO A 119 -10.81 14.85 -2.09
C PRO A 119 -10.14 16.07 -2.72
N LEU A 120 -10.06 16.10 -4.05
CA LEU A 120 -9.51 17.23 -4.80
C LEU A 120 -10.35 18.47 -4.48
N THR A 121 -9.88 19.33 -3.57
CA THR A 121 -10.44 20.67 -3.37
C THR A 121 -10.07 21.52 -4.58
N THR A 122 -10.86 21.40 -5.65
CA THR A 122 -10.76 22.29 -6.80
C THR A 122 -11.33 23.65 -6.39
N LYS A 123 -10.45 24.56 -5.94
CA LYS A 123 -10.81 25.98 -5.86
C LYS A 123 -11.11 26.46 -7.28
N LYS A 124 -12.40 26.63 -7.60
CA LYS A 124 -12.85 27.27 -8.84
C LYS A 124 -12.25 28.68 -8.90
N TYR A 125 -11.26 28.88 -9.76
CA TYR A 125 -10.78 30.22 -10.09
C TYR A 125 -11.88 30.91 -10.91
N ARG A 126 -12.47 31.97 -10.36
CA ARG A 126 -13.42 32.83 -11.07
C ARG A 126 -12.60 33.75 -11.99
N ARG A 127 -12.83 33.66 -13.30
CA ARG A 127 -12.30 34.59 -14.30
C ARG A 127 -12.98 35.94 -14.18
#